data_AF-A0A521EFR3-F1
#
_entry.id   AF-A0A521EFR3-F1
#
_cell.length_a   1.000
_cell.length_b   1.000
_cell.length_c   1.000
_cell.angle_alpha   90.00
_cell.angle_beta   90.00
_cell.angle_gamma   90.00
#
_symmetry.space_group_name_H-M   'P 1'
#
loop_
_entity.id
_entity.type
_entity.pdbx_description
1 polymer ?
#
loop_
_entity_poly.entity_id
_entity_poly.type
_entity_poly.pdbx_seq_one_letter_code
_entity_poly.pdbx_strand_id
1 'polypeptide(L)'
;MPSVYCELNANVLHCTTLRKQVIAMSTSPYSIRLDEDLRKTLEREAAIEDRPPAQLAVRAIRMMLESKAAKRAAIDAAVEKADQGKFITADEMNAWIDSWDTENELSAPVASGQSNSQ
;
A
#
# COMPACT_ATOMS: atom_id res chain seq x y z
N MET A 1 11.26 -31.23 45.66
CA MET A 1 10.56 -32.52 45.53
C MET A 1 9.15 -32.36 46.06
N PRO A 2 8.10 -32.39 45.22
CA PRO A 2 6.72 -32.39 45.70
C PRO A 2 6.16 -33.82 45.75
N SER A 3 5.54 -34.10 46.89
CA SER A 3 4.84 -35.34 47.24
C SER A 3 3.71 -35.64 46.26
N VAL A 4 3.66 -36.89 45.79
CA VAL A 4 2.61 -37.41 44.91
C VAL A 4 1.49 -37.94 45.80
N TYR A 5 0.31 -37.32 45.76
CA TYR A 5 -0.92 -37.95 46.24
C TYR A 5 -1.66 -38.55 45.04
N CYS A 6 -1.81 -39.87 45.09
CA CYS A 6 -2.49 -40.70 44.11
C CYS A 6 -3.90 -40.96 44.64
N GLU A 7 -4.91 -40.23 44.15
CA GLU A 7 -6.30 -40.67 44.29
C GLU A 7 -6.81 -41.16 42.93
N LEU A 8 -7.12 -42.47 42.92
CA LEU A 8 -7.74 -43.20 41.83
C LEU A 8 -9.16 -42.69 41.59
N ASN A 9 -9.38 -42.07 40.42
CA ASN A 9 -10.42 -42.47 39.46
C ASN A 9 -10.27 -41.66 38.17
N ALA A 10 -9.33 -42.10 37.33
CA ALA A 10 -9.05 -41.48 36.04
C ALA A 10 -9.78 -42.21 34.92
N ASN A 11 -10.82 -41.59 34.37
CA ASN A 11 -11.04 -41.63 32.93
C ASN A 11 -11.88 -40.43 32.49
N VAL A 12 -11.21 -39.30 32.33
CA VAL A 12 -11.23 -38.38 31.16
C VAL A 12 -10.56 -37.08 31.63
N LEU A 13 -9.30 -36.89 31.23
CA LEU A 13 -8.64 -35.58 31.31
C LEU A 13 -9.26 -34.67 30.25
N HIS A 14 -10.23 -33.85 30.63
CA HIS A 14 -10.72 -32.77 29.77
C HIS A 14 -9.66 -31.65 29.75
N CYS A 15 -8.73 -31.75 28.81
CA CYS A 15 -7.83 -30.65 28.49
C CYS A 15 -8.62 -29.62 27.68
N THR A 16 -9.21 -28.63 28.35
CA THR A 16 -9.82 -27.47 27.69
C THR A 16 -8.72 -26.55 27.17
N THR A 17 -8.20 -26.87 25.98
CA THR A 17 -7.36 -25.95 25.22
C THR A 17 -8.21 -24.75 24.82
N LEU A 18 -7.93 -23.57 25.40
CA LEU A 18 -8.45 -22.28 24.93
C LEU A 18 -8.07 -22.09 23.46
N ARG A 19 -9.00 -22.41 22.56
CA ARG A 19 -8.83 -22.25 21.11
C ARG A 19 -8.96 -20.76 20.80
N LYS A 20 -7.84 -20.06 20.71
CA LYS A 20 -7.79 -18.68 20.20
C LYS A 20 -8.38 -18.70 18.79
N GLN A 21 -9.57 -18.14 18.62
CA GLN A 21 -10.25 -18.08 17.33
C GLN A 21 -9.45 -17.14 16.42
N VAL A 22 -8.52 -17.70 15.64
CA VAL A 22 -7.87 -16.95 14.56
C VAL A 22 -8.94 -16.78 13.49
N ILE A 23 -9.40 -15.55 13.27
CA ILE A 23 -10.27 -15.21 12.14
C ILE A 23 -9.47 -15.51 10.89
N ALA A 24 -9.66 -16.69 10.31
CA ALA A 24 -9.04 -17.07 9.06
C ALA A 24 -9.67 -16.20 7.97
N MET A 25 -8.89 -15.32 7.35
CA MET A 25 -9.28 -14.66 6.10
C MET A 25 -9.56 -15.74 5.06
N SER A 26 -10.76 -15.72 4.46
CA SER A 26 -11.10 -16.66 3.40
C SER A 26 -10.19 -16.42 2.19
N THR A 27 -9.46 -17.45 1.80
CA THR A 27 -8.61 -17.42 0.60
C THR A 27 -9.27 -18.25 -0.49
N SER A 28 -9.47 -17.67 -1.67
CA SER A 28 -9.89 -18.41 -2.86
C SER A 28 -8.67 -18.73 -3.72
N PRO A 29 -8.51 -19.98 -4.21
CA PRO A 29 -7.42 -20.32 -5.11
C PRO A 29 -7.58 -19.57 -6.44
N TYR A 30 -6.46 -19.11 -7.00
CA TYR A 30 -6.41 -18.45 -8.30
C TYR A 30 -5.21 -19.01 -9.08
N SER A 31 -5.45 -19.43 -10.33
CA SER A 31 -4.42 -20.00 -11.20
C SER A 31 -3.96 -18.97 -12.22
N ILE A 32 -2.65 -18.75 -12.30
CA ILE A 32 -2.03 -17.77 -13.20
C ILE A 32 -0.99 -18.51 -14.05
N ARG A 33 -0.95 -18.20 -15.35
CA ARG A 33 0.12 -18.66 -16.23
C ARG A 33 1.25 -17.64 -16.18
N LEU A 34 2.44 -18.10 -15.83
CA LEU A 34 3.67 -17.34 -15.90
C LEU A 34 4.51 -17.95 -17.02
N ASP A 35 5.14 -17.11 -17.83
CA ASP A 35 6.23 -17.58 -18.68
C ASP A 35 7.40 -18.07 -17.81
N GLU A 36 8.30 -18.82 -18.44
CA GLU A 36 9.38 -19.52 -17.74
C GLU A 36 10.38 -18.55 -17.09
N ASP A 37 10.64 -17.41 -17.73
CA ASP A 37 11.61 -16.43 -17.23
C ASP A 37 11.04 -15.67 -16.03
N LEU A 38 9.76 -15.29 -16.09
CA LEU A 38 9.06 -14.66 -14.99
C LEU A 38 8.93 -15.60 -13.79
N ARG A 39 8.60 -16.88 -14.01
CA ARG A 39 8.53 -17.91 -12.96
C ARG A 39 9.87 -18.04 -12.24
N LYS A 40 10.97 -18.22 -12.98
CA LYS A 40 12.33 -18.35 -12.42
C LYS A 40 12.76 -17.10 -11.65
N THR A 41 12.42 -15.93 -12.16
CA THR A 41 12.73 -14.66 -11.49
C THR A 41 11.98 -14.55 -10.17
N LEU A 42 10.68 -14.84 -10.15
CA LEU A 42 9.88 -14.86 -8.93
C LEU A 42 10.42 -15.86 -7.89
N GLU A 43 10.80 -17.06 -8.32
CA GLU A 43 11.37 -18.08 -7.44
C GLU A 43 12.70 -17.64 -6.83
N ARG A 44 13.56 -17.00 -7.63
CA ARG A 44 14.84 -16.47 -7.15
C ARG A 44 14.64 -15.37 -6.10
N GLU A 45 13.80 -14.38 -6.39
CA GLU A 45 13.54 -13.27 -5.45
C GLU A 45 12.89 -13.79 -4.17
N ALA A 46 11.94 -14.73 -4.28
CA ALA A 46 11.30 -15.34 -3.13
C ALA A 46 12.31 -16.11 -2.25
N ALA A 47 13.28 -16.79 -2.86
CA ALA A 47 14.35 -17.48 -2.14
C ALA A 47 15.28 -16.50 -1.40
N ILE A 48 15.60 -15.35 -2.01
CA ILE A 48 16.38 -14.27 -1.36
C ILE A 48 15.63 -13.72 -0.15
N GLU A 49 14.30 -13.57 -0.24
CA GLU A 49 13.45 -13.08 0.86
C GLU A 49 13.10 -14.15 1.91
N ASP A 50 13.51 -15.41 1.73
CA ASP A 50 13.08 -16.58 2.53
C ASP A 50 11.55 -16.68 2.64
N ARG A 51 10.87 -16.54 1.49
CA ARG A 51 9.41 -16.57 1.38
C ARG A 51 8.95 -17.56 0.30
N PRO A 52 7.74 -18.14 0.43
CA PRO A 52 7.12 -18.87 -0.67
C PRO A 52 6.85 -17.96 -1.88
N PRO A 53 7.15 -18.40 -3.12
CA PRO A 53 6.91 -17.62 -4.34
C PRO A 53 5.46 -17.13 -4.47
N ALA A 54 4.48 -17.96 -4.09
CA ALA A 54 3.06 -17.59 -4.11
C ALA A 54 2.75 -16.42 -3.15
N GLN A 55 3.41 -16.36 -1.99
CA GLN A 55 3.24 -15.26 -1.04
C GLN A 55 3.82 -13.96 -1.61
N LEU A 56 5.00 -14.03 -2.22
CA LEU A 56 5.62 -12.88 -2.89
C LEU A 56 4.75 -12.38 -4.05
N ALA A 57 4.18 -13.28 -4.85
CA ALA A 57 3.24 -12.93 -5.91
C ALA A 57 2.00 -12.21 -5.39
N VAL A 58 1.37 -12.72 -4.33
CA VAL A 58 0.20 -12.06 -3.70
C VAL A 58 0.56 -10.67 -3.19
N ARG A 59 1.74 -10.52 -2.55
CA ARG A 59 2.24 -9.22 -2.09
C ARG A 59 2.43 -8.25 -3.26
N ALA A 60 3.10 -8.69 -4.33
CA ALA A 60 3.32 -7.88 -5.52
C ALA A 60 2.00 -7.44 -6.19
N ILE A 61 1.02 -8.34 -6.30
CA ILE A 61 -0.31 -8.03 -6.83
C ILE A 61 -1.00 -6.96 -5.99
N ARG A 62 -0.97 -7.08 -4.65
CA ARG A 62 -1.56 -6.08 -3.75
C ARG A 62 -0.91 -4.72 -3.94
N MET A 63 0.43 -4.66 -3.92
CA MET A 63 1.18 -3.41 -4.08
C MET A 63 0.88 -2.74 -5.43
N MET A 64 0.78 -3.53 -6.51
CA MET A 64 0.43 -2.98 -7.82
C MET A 64 -0.99 -2.41 -7.86
N LEU A 65 -1.97 -3.12 -7.29
CA LEU A 65 -3.36 -2.67 -7.27
C LEU A 65 -3.54 -1.42 -6.41
N GLU A 66 -2.89 -1.36 -5.25
CA GLU A 66 -2.88 -0.20 -4.38
C GLU A 66 -2.26 1.02 -5.07
N SER A 67 -1.10 0.85 -5.71
CA SER A 67 -0.46 1.93 -6.48
C SER A 67 -1.35 2.43 -7.62
N LYS A 68 -2.05 1.54 -8.33
CA LYS A 68 -3.00 1.94 -9.38
C LYS A 68 -4.20 2.70 -8.81
N ALA A 69 -4.73 2.26 -7.68
CA ALA A 69 -5.84 2.94 -7.01
C ALA A 69 -5.43 4.34 -6.55
N ALA A 70 -4.27 4.46 -5.89
CA ALA A 70 -3.73 5.74 -5.44
C ALA A 70 -3.51 6.73 -6.61
N LYS A 71 -2.97 6.24 -7.74
CA LYS A 71 -2.80 7.07 -8.94
C LYS A 71 -4.13 7.58 -9.50
N ARG A 72 -5.15 6.72 -9.57
CA ARG A 72 -6.49 7.12 -10.04
C ARG A 72 -7.10 8.17 -9.12
N ALA A 73 -7.08 7.93 -7.80
CA ALA A 73 -7.59 8.89 -6.83
C ALA A 73 -6.86 10.25 -6.89
N ALA A 74 -5.55 10.25 -7.12
CA ALA A 74 -4.77 11.48 -7.29
C ALA A 74 -5.18 12.25 -8.57
N ILE A 75 -5.46 11.54 -9.67
CA ILE A 75 -5.97 12.14 -10.90
C ILE A 75 -7.37 12.72 -10.66
N ASP A 76 -8.28 11.96 -10.07
CA ASP A 76 -9.65 12.40 -9.80
C ASP A 76 -9.65 13.66 -8.92
N ALA A 77 -8.82 13.68 -7.87
CA ALA A 77 -8.66 14.85 -7.01
C ALA A 77 -8.01 16.06 -7.74
N ALA A 78 -7.13 15.81 -8.70
CA ALA A 78 -6.54 16.88 -9.52
C ALA A 78 -7.59 17.48 -10.48
N VAL A 79 -8.45 16.64 -11.08
CA VAL A 79 -9.57 17.10 -11.92
C VAL A 79 -10.57 17.91 -11.10
N GLU A 80 -10.96 17.44 -9.91
CA GLU A 80 -11.87 18.19 -9.05
C GLU A 80 -11.31 19.57 -8.66
N LYS A 81 -10.01 19.65 -8.35
CA LYS A 81 -9.32 20.93 -8.11
C LYS A 81 -9.25 21.80 -9.35
N ALA A 82 -9.10 21.20 -10.53
CA ALA A 82 -9.09 21.91 -11.79
C ALA A 82 -10.46 22.54 -12.10
N ASP A 83 -11.54 21.80 -11.86
CA ASP A 83 -12.91 22.27 -12.04
C ASP A 83 -13.26 23.44 -11.10
N GLN A 84 -12.57 23.55 -9.96
CA GLN A 84 -12.71 24.71 -9.06
C GLN A 84 -12.10 26.00 -9.66
N GLY A 85 -11.33 25.91 -10.75
CA GLY A 85 -10.80 27.06 -11.49
C GLY A 85 -9.77 27.90 -10.72
N LYS A 86 -9.15 27.33 -9.68
CA LYS A 86 -8.13 28.01 -8.86
C LYS A 86 -6.74 27.53 -9.27
N PHE A 87 -6.07 28.33 -10.10
CA PHE A 87 -4.73 28.03 -10.59
C PHE A 87 -3.80 29.22 -10.37
N ILE A 88 -2.50 28.96 -10.34
CA ILE A 88 -1.49 30.01 -10.47
C ILE A 88 -1.18 30.12 -11.95
N THR A 89 -1.17 31.34 -12.48
CA THR A 89 -0.81 31.54 -13.90
C THR A 89 0.66 31.23 -14.13
N ALA A 90 1.03 30.87 -15.36
CA ALA A 90 2.42 30.58 -15.70
C ALA A 90 3.33 31.80 -15.46
N ASP A 91 2.83 33.01 -15.73
CA ASP A 91 3.59 34.25 -15.56
C ASP A 91 3.86 34.56 -14.08
N GLU A 92 2.87 34.36 -13.19
CA GLU A 92 3.07 34.52 -11.74
C GLU A 92 4.09 33.51 -11.18
N MET A 93 4.05 32.26 -11.66
CA MET A 93 5.01 31.23 -11.28
C MET A 93 6.43 31.57 -11.77
N ASN A 94 6.57 31.99 -13.02
CA ASN A 94 7.86 32.35 -13.61
C ASN A 94 8.45 33.59 -12.93
N ALA A 95 7.65 34.63 -12.69
CA ALA A 95 8.11 35.82 -11.98
C ALA A 95 8.64 35.51 -10.57
N TRP A 96 8.00 34.57 -9.87
CA TRP A 96 8.47 34.11 -8.57
C TRP A 96 9.79 33.33 -8.68
N ILE A 97 9.90 32.37 -9.60
CA ILE A 97 11.13 31.60 -9.84
C ILE A 97 12.30 32.51 -10.24
N ASP A 98 12.05 33.48 -11.13
CA ASP A 98 13.06 34.42 -11.62
C ASP A 98 13.53 35.40 -10.53
N SER A 99 12.75 35.57 -9.46
CA SER A 99 13.12 36.42 -8.33
C SER A 99 14.00 35.72 -7.30
N TRP A 100 14.17 34.40 -7.38
CA TRP A 100 15.03 33.66 -6.47
C TRP A 100 16.49 34.11 -6.57
N ASP A 101 17.20 34.10 -5.44
CA ASP A 101 18.61 34.52 -5.35
C ASP A 101 18.87 35.98 -5.78
N THR A 102 17.82 36.81 -5.74
CA THR A 102 17.90 38.27 -5.96
C THR A 102 17.59 39.03 -4.67
N GLU A 103 18.00 40.30 -4.60
CA GLU A 103 17.68 41.16 -3.46
C GLU A 103 16.17 41.45 -3.30
N ASN A 104 15.37 41.18 -4.33
CA ASN A 104 13.92 41.39 -4.37
C ASN A 104 13.16 40.07 -4.62
N GLU A 105 13.48 39.03 -3.84
CA GLU A 105 12.76 37.76 -3.89
C GLU A 105 11.27 37.96 -3.59
N LEU A 106 10.41 37.52 -4.52
CA LEU A 106 8.96 37.62 -4.41
C LEU A 106 8.41 36.51 -3.50
N SER A 107 7.30 36.79 -2.83
CA SER A 107 6.58 35.76 -2.08
C SER A 107 5.93 34.74 -3.03
N ALA A 108 5.88 33.47 -2.60
CA ALA A 108 5.27 32.41 -3.39
C ALA A 108 3.83 32.78 -3.84
N PRO A 109 3.50 32.60 -5.13
CA PRO A 109 2.21 32.99 -5.67
C PRO A 109 1.09 32.12 -5.08
N VAL A 110 -0.03 32.73 -4.77
CA VAL A 110 -1.25 32.05 -4.30
C VAL A 110 -2.21 31.86 -5.47
N ALA A 111 -2.88 30.72 -5.53
CA ALA A 111 -3.83 30.42 -6.60
C ALA A 111 -4.95 31.49 -6.64
N SER A 112 -4.95 32.30 -7.70
CA SER A 112 -6.01 33.25 -8.00
C SER A 112 -7.05 32.52 -8.86
N GLY A 113 -8.34 32.76 -8.63
CA GLY A 113 -9.41 32.10 -9.40
C GLY A 113 -9.46 32.66 -10.82
N GLN A 114 -8.51 32.32 -11.67
CA GLN A 114 -8.57 32.60 -13.10
C GLN A 114 -8.82 31.29 -13.83
N SER A 115 -10.06 31.15 -14.33
CA SER A 115 -10.43 30.09 -15.24
C SER A 115 -9.60 30.23 -16.51
N ASN A 116 -8.56 29.42 -16.68
CA ASN A 116 -7.98 29.19 -17.99
C ASN A 116 -8.96 28.34 -18.82
N SER A 117 -9.98 29.02 -19.36
CA SER A 117 -10.79 28.53 -20.47
C SER A 117 -9.93 28.66 -21.74
N GLN A 118 -9.28 27.56 -22.14
CA GLN A 118 -8.81 27.37 -23.52
C GLN A 118 -9.65 26.28 -24.18
#